data_AF-A0AAV1GBT2-F1
#
_entry.id   AF-A0AAV1GBT2-F1
#
_cell.length_a   1.000
_cell.length_b   1.000
_cell.length_c   1.000
_cell.angle_alpha   90.00
_cell.angle_beta   90.00
_cell.angle_gamma   90.00
#
_symmetry.space_group_name_H-M   'P 1'
#
loop_
_entity.id
_entity.type
_entity.pdbx_description
1 polymer ?
#
loop_
_entity_poly.entity_id
_entity_poly.type
_entity_poly.pdbx_seq_one_letter_code
_entity_poly.pdbx_strand_id
1 'polypeptide(L)'
;MLLAPVANSDMLDTTSTTTSTTTWQFGRSSGVLDRAAKPLEGLYACANSTSVARRNPEVVVFRSAFLQNISIDTMPLLTQSQADDEEYVLVASLDNARNLSNILKAITFKDHAIFSATPNGLKVTVEDSKCMQANAFIQAEIFQEFTIKEDLVGFQVNLTVLLDCLNIFGGSTVPGVSTALRMCYKGYGYPLTLFLEEGGVVTVCKINTQEPEEPIDFEFCSSNVTNKVILLSESLKEAFSELDMTSEVLQITMSPNQPYFRLSTFGNSGNAHYDYPKDSDMMELFKCTKTQTNRYKMSLLKPSTKALALSCKVSVRTDSRGFLSLQYLVRNDDGQICFVEYYCCPDEEVEEE
;
A
#
# COMPACT_ATOMS: atom_id res chain seq x y z
N MET A 1 23.80 -13.17 -2.28
CA MET A 1 23.03 -13.88 -1.23
C MET A 1 22.13 -12.85 -0.59
N LEU A 2 21.07 -12.45 -1.30
CA LEU A 2 20.11 -11.44 -0.82
C LEU A 2 19.18 -12.17 0.17
N LEU A 3 19.36 -11.88 1.46
CA LEU A 3 18.47 -12.38 2.49
C LEU A 3 17.09 -11.79 2.24
N ALA A 4 16.09 -12.66 2.08
CA ALA A 4 14.70 -12.26 2.27
C ALA A 4 14.60 -11.49 3.60
N PRO A 5 13.84 -10.38 3.69
CA PRO A 5 13.60 -9.77 4.98
C PRO A 5 13.01 -10.87 5.86
N VAL A 6 13.71 -11.19 6.95
CA VAL A 6 13.17 -12.05 8.00
C VAL A 6 11.89 -11.34 8.44
N ALA A 7 10.75 -11.84 7.98
CA ALA A 7 9.47 -11.52 8.57
C ALA A 7 9.62 -11.92 10.03
N ASN A 8 9.88 -10.94 10.89
CA ASN A 8 9.95 -11.18 12.32
C ASN A 8 8.56 -11.67 12.72
N SER A 9 8.49 -12.97 13.05
CA SER A 9 7.27 -13.67 13.51
C SER A 9 6.62 -13.00 14.73
N ASP A 10 7.32 -12.08 15.39
CA ASP A 10 6.85 -11.24 16.48
C ASP A 10 5.51 -10.51 16.22
N MET A 11 5.15 -10.17 14.97
CA MET A 11 3.84 -9.54 14.69
C MET A 11 2.67 -10.54 14.59
N LEU A 12 2.95 -11.83 14.42
CA LEU A 12 1.94 -12.88 14.17
C LEU A 12 1.56 -13.69 15.43
N ASP A 13 2.36 -13.63 16.50
CA ASP A 13 2.26 -14.54 17.67
C ASP A 13 1.20 -14.18 18.74
N THR A 14 0.26 -13.28 18.49
CA THR A 14 -0.77 -12.89 19.48
C THR A 14 -2.20 -13.15 19.02
N THR A 15 -2.56 -14.41 18.80
CA THR A 15 -3.98 -14.82 18.72
C THR A 15 -4.26 -16.10 19.52
N SER A 16 -4.63 -15.95 20.78
CA SER A 16 -5.38 -16.97 21.52
C SER A 16 -6.64 -16.35 22.10
N THR A 17 -7.74 -16.42 21.34
CA THR A 17 -9.04 -15.88 21.74
C THR A 17 -9.85 -16.95 22.45
N THR A 18 -10.07 -16.74 23.75
CA THR A 18 -11.01 -17.52 24.58
C THR A 18 -12.45 -17.13 24.20
N THR A 19 -13.24 -18.08 23.71
CA THR A 19 -14.65 -17.88 23.38
C THR A 19 -15.53 -17.98 24.62
N SER A 20 -16.23 -16.89 24.97
CA SER A 20 -17.37 -16.91 25.89
C SER A 20 -18.63 -16.42 25.17
N THR A 21 -19.59 -17.33 25.03
CA THR A 21 -20.88 -17.14 24.36
C THR A 21 -21.87 -16.45 25.30
N THR A 22 -22.43 -15.31 24.92
CA THR A 22 -23.61 -14.74 25.59
C THR A 22 -24.68 -14.37 24.56
N THR A 23 -25.82 -15.05 24.70
CA THR A 23 -27.04 -14.96 23.90
C THR A 23 -27.85 -13.72 24.31
N TRP A 24 -28.31 -12.92 23.34
CA TRP A 24 -29.29 -11.84 23.59
C TRP A 24 -30.59 -12.10 22.81
N GLN A 25 -31.70 -12.08 23.55
CA GLN A 25 -33.06 -12.34 23.08
C GLN A 25 -33.71 -11.09 22.46
N PHE A 26 -34.53 -11.32 21.42
CA PHE A 26 -35.42 -10.34 20.80
C PHE A 26 -36.62 -9.98 21.69
N GLY A 27 -36.94 -8.70 21.77
CA GLY A 27 -38.21 -8.18 22.29
C GLY A 27 -38.91 -7.29 21.25
N ARG A 28 -40.07 -7.74 20.76
CA ARG A 28 -41.03 -6.93 19.96
C ARG A 28 -41.87 -6.09 20.91
N SER A 29 -42.19 -4.85 20.52
CA SER A 29 -43.50 -4.26 20.84
C SER A 29 -43.97 -3.30 19.75
N SER A 30 -45.21 -3.52 19.34
CA SER A 30 -46.05 -2.81 18.38
C SER A 30 -46.54 -1.44 18.86
N GLY A 31 -46.80 -0.53 17.92
CA GLY A 31 -47.60 0.67 18.12
C GLY A 31 -47.98 1.32 16.79
N VAL A 32 -49.21 1.07 16.34
CA VAL A 32 -49.86 1.63 15.15
C VAL A 32 -50.50 2.97 15.49
N LEU A 33 -50.41 3.98 14.62
CA LEU A 33 -51.50 4.91 14.32
C LEU A 33 -51.28 5.66 13.00
N ASP A 34 -52.41 5.90 12.37
CA ASP A 34 -52.71 6.11 10.95
C ASP A 34 -53.00 7.59 10.67
N ARG A 35 -52.63 8.11 9.48
CA ARG A 35 -53.50 8.97 8.64
C ARG A 35 -52.81 9.52 7.37
N ALA A 36 -53.45 9.15 6.26
CA ALA A 36 -53.54 9.71 4.89
C ALA A 36 -53.19 11.19 4.65
N ALA A 37 -52.59 11.50 3.47
CA ALA A 37 -53.33 11.88 2.25
C ALA A 37 -52.45 12.56 1.15
N LYS A 38 -52.33 11.84 0.01
CA LYS A 38 -52.43 12.28 -1.42
C LYS A 38 -51.49 13.33 -2.07
N PRO A 39 -51.33 13.26 -3.42
CA PRO A 39 -50.13 13.64 -4.15
C PRO A 39 -50.30 14.90 -5.03
N LEU A 40 -49.20 15.41 -5.58
CA LEU A 40 -49.20 16.41 -6.66
C LEU A 40 -48.58 15.84 -7.94
N GLU A 41 -49.42 15.79 -8.98
CA GLU A 41 -49.08 15.63 -10.39
C GLU A 41 -48.53 16.94 -10.99
N GLY A 42 -47.85 16.81 -12.14
CA GLY A 42 -47.54 17.92 -13.05
C GLY A 42 -46.33 17.59 -13.94
N LEU A 43 -46.48 16.69 -14.93
CA LEU A 43 -46.70 16.99 -16.36
C LEU A 43 -45.63 17.87 -17.02
N TYR A 44 -44.82 17.28 -17.91
CA TYR A 44 -44.78 17.67 -19.33
C TYR A 44 -44.37 16.47 -20.22
N ALA A 45 -45.33 16.11 -21.07
CA ALA A 45 -45.30 15.28 -22.28
C ALA A 45 -44.31 15.83 -23.34
N CYS A 46 -43.97 15.22 -24.49
CA CYS A 46 -44.07 13.91 -25.13
C CYS A 46 -43.46 14.13 -26.53
N ALA A 47 -42.69 13.20 -27.08
CA ALA A 47 -42.53 13.06 -28.54
C ALA A 47 -42.03 11.65 -28.89
N ASN A 48 -42.93 10.84 -29.43
CA ASN A 48 -42.65 9.59 -30.12
C ASN A 48 -41.88 9.85 -31.42
N SER A 49 -40.91 9.00 -31.75
CA SER A 49 -40.91 8.31 -33.04
C SER A 49 -40.06 7.04 -32.99
N THR A 50 -40.68 5.95 -33.43
CA THR A 50 -40.10 4.64 -33.68
C THR A 50 -39.09 4.67 -34.84
N SER A 51 -37.90 4.10 -34.65
CA SER A 51 -37.22 3.37 -35.72
C SER A 51 -36.34 2.26 -35.14
N VAL A 52 -36.58 1.04 -35.61
CA VAL A 52 -35.73 -0.12 -35.39
C VAL A 52 -34.54 0.02 -36.34
N ALA A 53 -33.34 0.14 -35.80
CA ALA A 53 -32.10 0.02 -36.57
C ALA A 53 -31.07 -0.77 -35.76
N ARG A 54 -30.85 -2.02 -36.18
CA ARG A 54 -29.62 -2.78 -35.87
C ARG A 54 -28.45 -2.08 -36.58
N ARG A 55 -27.37 -1.75 -35.86
CA ARG A 55 -25.94 -1.89 -36.25
C ARG A 55 -25.02 -1.05 -35.36
N ASN A 56 -23.94 -1.72 -34.92
CA ASN A 56 -22.64 -1.25 -34.41
C ASN A 56 -22.57 -0.43 -33.10
N PRO A 57 -21.68 -0.81 -32.16
CA PRO A 57 -21.27 0.06 -31.08
C PRO A 57 -20.28 1.10 -31.61
N GLU A 58 -20.63 2.38 -31.48
CA GLU A 58 -19.69 3.47 -31.65
C GLU A 58 -18.70 3.50 -30.47
N VAL A 59 -17.43 3.58 -30.84
CA VAL A 59 -16.28 3.72 -29.95
C VAL A 59 -16.28 5.14 -29.38
N VAL A 60 -16.46 5.27 -28.07
CA VAL A 60 -16.26 6.55 -27.37
C VAL A 60 -14.77 6.67 -27.02
N VAL A 61 -14.00 7.31 -27.90
CA VAL A 61 -12.61 7.69 -27.64
C VAL A 61 -12.59 8.98 -26.82
N PHE A 62 -12.33 8.91 -25.52
CA PHE A 62 -11.91 10.09 -24.77
C PHE A 62 -10.45 10.41 -25.13
N ARG A 63 -10.24 11.37 -26.03
CA ARG A 63 -8.91 11.93 -26.29
C ARG A 63 -8.54 12.89 -25.14
N SER A 64 -7.79 12.40 -24.18
CA SER A 64 -6.92 13.22 -23.33
C SER A 64 -5.48 13.17 -23.88
N ALA A 65 -4.85 14.32 -24.05
CA ALA A 65 -3.61 14.52 -24.81
C ALA A 65 -2.32 14.09 -24.07
N PHE A 66 -2.31 12.96 -23.36
CA PHE A 66 -1.16 12.55 -22.51
C PHE A 66 -0.60 11.14 -22.76
N LEU A 67 -1.05 10.41 -23.79
CA LEU A 67 -0.68 9.00 -24.03
C LEU A 67 0.30 8.81 -25.20
N GLN A 68 1.54 9.29 -25.09
CA GLN A 68 2.56 9.00 -26.11
C GLN A 68 3.28 7.64 -25.96
N ASN A 69 3.05 6.89 -24.88
CA ASN A 69 3.79 5.66 -24.58
C ASN A 69 2.93 4.39 -24.37
N ILE A 70 1.64 4.39 -24.70
CA ILE A 70 0.75 3.23 -24.46
C ILE A 70 0.13 2.76 -25.78
N SER A 71 0.42 1.52 -26.18
CA SER A 71 -0.32 0.81 -27.24
C SER A 71 -1.43 -0.01 -26.59
N ILE A 72 -2.69 0.27 -26.92
CA ILE A 72 -3.87 -0.46 -26.43
C ILE A 72 -4.39 -1.34 -27.56
N ASP A 73 -4.20 -2.65 -27.46
CA ASP A 73 -4.80 -3.64 -28.36
C ASP A 73 -5.88 -4.43 -27.61
N THR A 74 -7.06 -4.59 -28.22
CA THR A 74 -8.18 -5.37 -27.67
C THR A 74 -8.17 -6.80 -28.23
N MET A 75 -7.81 -7.79 -27.41
CA MET A 75 -7.95 -9.21 -27.72
C MET A 75 -8.50 -10.00 -26.52
N PRO A 76 -9.24 -11.10 -26.73
CA PRO A 76 -9.79 -11.90 -25.63
C PRO A 76 -8.69 -12.65 -24.87
N LEU A 77 -8.74 -12.64 -23.53
CA LEU A 77 -7.73 -13.19 -22.63
C LEU A 77 -7.56 -14.72 -22.75
N LEU A 78 -8.55 -15.43 -23.29
CA LEU A 78 -8.63 -16.89 -23.23
C LEU A 78 -7.94 -17.66 -24.37
N THR A 79 -7.20 -17.00 -25.27
CA THR A 79 -6.56 -17.68 -26.42
C THR A 79 -5.05 -17.47 -26.59
N GLN A 80 -4.35 -16.84 -25.63
CA GLN A 80 -2.88 -16.97 -25.59
C GLN A 80 -2.54 -18.26 -24.85
N SER A 81 -2.51 -19.33 -25.64
CA SER A 81 -2.13 -20.69 -25.27
C SER A 81 -0.81 -20.75 -24.51
N GLN A 82 -0.74 -21.69 -23.56
CA GLN A 82 0.39 -22.18 -22.74
C GLN A 82 1.79 -22.30 -23.40
N ALA A 83 1.94 -21.99 -24.69
CA ALA A 83 3.19 -22.00 -25.43
C ALA A 83 4.01 -20.69 -25.30
N ASP A 84 3.40 -19.55 -24.98
CA ASP A 84 4.12 -18.26 -24.84
C ASP A 84 4.73 -18.06 -23.44
N ASP A 85 4.27 -18.85 -22.46
CA ASP A 85 4.75 -18.77 -21.07
C ASP A 85 6.18 -19.29 -20.89
N GLU A 86 6.68 -20.10 -21.84
CA GLU A 86 8.09 -20.51 -21.85
C GLU A 86 9.05 -19.34 -22.11
N GLU A 87 8.58 -18.20 -22.62
CA GLU A 87 9.45 -17.04 -22.89
C GLU A 87 9.58 -16.09 -21.69
N TYR A 88 8.64 -16.11 -20.73
CA TYR A 88 8.65 -15.17 -19.60
C TYR A 88 9.55 -15.65 -18.45
N VAL A 89 10.44 -14.79 -17.95
CA VAL A 89 11.25 -15.05 -16.75
C VAL A 89 10.47 -14.79 -15.46
N LEU A 90 9.41 -13.97 -15.53
CA LEU A 90 8.46 -13.71 -14.46
C LEU A 90 7.03 -13.70 -15.01
N VAL A 91 6.16 -14.47 -14.38
CA VAL A 91 4.70 -14.47 -14.58
C VAL A 91 4.04 -14.36 -13.21
N ALA A 92 3.12 -13.39 -13.05
CA ALA A 92 2.37 -13.22 -11.82
C ALA A 92 0.91 -12.87 -12.10
N SER A 93 -0.04 -13.57 -11.49
CA SER A 93 -1.48 -13.37 -11.71
C SER A 93 -2.22 -13.06 -10.41
N LEU A 94 -3.17 -12.12 -10.47
CA LEU A 94 -4.05 -11.69 -9.38
C LEU A 94 -5.50 -11.63 -9.86
N ASP A 95 -6.43 -12.22 -9.11
CA ASP A 95 -7.88 -12.07 -9.41
C ASP A 95 -8.40 -10.66 -9.11
N ASN A 96 -7.63 -9.89 -8.34
CA ASN A 96 -7.93 -8.52 -7.96
C ASN A 96 -6.67 -7.64 -7.97
N ALA A 97 -6.52 -6.84 -9.02
CA ALA A 97 -5.42 -5.89 -9.20
C ALA A 97 -5.28 -4.89 -8.04
N ARG A 98 -6.36 -4.65 -7.26
CA ARG A 98 -6.32 -3.75 -6.08
C ARG A 98 -5.40 -4.27 -4.98
N ASN A 99 -5.23 -5.59 -4.87
CA ASN A 99 -4.31 -6.18 -3.89
C ASN A 99 -2.88 -5.68 -4.11
N LEU A 100 -2.45 -5.54 -5.37
CA LEU A 100 -1.15 -4.96 -5.70
C LEU A 100 -1.19 -3.43 -5.68
N SER A 101 -2.18 -2.81 -6.34
CA SER A 101 -2.18 -1.35 -6.54
C SER A 101 -2.31 -0.56 -5.24
N ASN A 102 -3.03 -1.08 -4.23
CA ASN A 102 -3.13 -0.42 -2.92
C ASN A 102 -1.78 -0.41 -2.18
N ILE A 103 -1.04 -1.51 -2.22
CA ILE A 103 0.28 -1.63 -1.59
C ILE A 103 1.29 -0.71 -2.32
N LEU A 104 1.26 -0.67 -3.65
CA LEU A 104 2.14 0.21 -4.43
C LEU A 104 1.84 1.69 -4.16
N LYS A 105 0.56 2.09 -4.05
CA LYS A 105 0.17 3.44 -3.64
C LYS A 105 0.75 3.83 -2.28
N ALA A 106 0.91 2.88 -1.37
CA ALA A 106 1.49 3.10 -0.05
C ALA A 106 2.92 3.64 -0.10
N ILE A 107 3.70 3.23 -1.09
CA ILE A 107 5.12 3.59 -1.25
C ILE A 107 5.38 4.62 -2.36
N THR A 108 4.34 5.18 -2.97
CA THR A 108 4.49 6.08 -4.13
C THR A 108 4.81 7.50 -3.68
N PHE A 109 6.08 7.88 -3.72
CA PHE A 109 6.55 9.28 -3.57
C PHE A 109 7.62 9.70 -4.58
N LYS A 110 8.03 8.77 -5.47
CA LYS A 110 8.81 9.03 -6.67
C LYS A 110 8.19 8.30 -7.86
N ASP A 111 8.56 8.75 -9.05
CA ASP A 111 8.06 8.21 -10.30
C ASP A 111 8.65 6.86 -10.67
N HIS A 112 9.80 6.47 -10.12
CA HIS A 112 10.47 5.22 -10.45
C HIS A 112 10.56 4.30 -9.25
N ALA A 113 10.40 3.00 -9.51
CA ALA A 113 10.51 1.95 -8.50
C ALA A 113 11.27 0.75 -9.06
N ILE A 114 12.08 0.14 -8.19
CA ILE A 114 12.83 -1.07 -8.47
C ILE A 114 11.98 -2.27 -8.05
N PHE A 115 11.75 -3.19 -8.97
CA PHE A 115 11.06 -4.45 -8.74
C PHE A 115 12.11 -5.55 -8.63
N SER A 116 11.99 -6.38 -7.60
CA SER A 116 12.86 -7.53 -7.35
C SER A 116 11.98 -8.74 -7.00
N ALA A 117 11.83 -9.65 -7.96
CA ALA A 117 11.09 -10.89 -7.80
C ALA A 117 12.04 -12.03 -7.41
N THR A 118 11.65 -12.79 -6.41
CA THR A 118 12.35 -13.99 -5.88
C THR A 118 11.33 -15.10 -5.65
N PRO A 119 11.72 -16.36 -5.39
CA PRO A 119 10.74 -17.44 -5.20
C PRO A 119 9.75 -17.17 -4.04
N ASN A 120 10.14 -16.31 -3.09
CA ASN A 120 9.32 -15.96 -1.94
C ASN A 120 8.29 -14.84 -2.22
N GLY A 121 8.40 -14.16 -3.37
CA GLY A 121 7.49 -13.08 -3.75
C GLY A 121 8.18 -11.88 -4.38
N LEU A 122 7.42 -10.80 -4.46
CA LEU A 122 7.79 -9.55 -5.12
C LEU A 122 8.11 -8.46 -4.09
N LYS A 123 9.34 -7.94 -4.14
CA LYS A 123 9.75 -6.74 -3.43
C LYS A 123 9.75 -5.54 -4.38
N VAL A 124 9.18 -4.42 -3.94
CA VAL A 124 9.20 -3.15 -4.68
C VAL A 124 9.83 -2.07 -3.80
N THR A 125 10.85 -1.41 -4.32
CA THR A 125 11.66 -0.43 -3.60
C THR A 125 11.58 0.93 -4.28
N VAL A 126 11.35 1.98 -3.48
CA VAL A 126 11.36 3.39 -3.90
C VAL A 126 12.30 4.15 -2.97
N GLU A 127 13.18 4.97 -3.54
CA GLU A 127 14.19 5.73 -2.78
C GLU A 127 14.07 7.23 -3.03
N ASP A 128 14.38 8.02 -2.01
CA ASP A 128 14.52 9.47 -2.13
C ASP A 128 15.85 9.95 -1.53
N SER A 129 16.68 10.56 -2.37
CA SER A 129 17.90 11.28 -2.00
C SER A 129 18.85 10.54 -1.06
N LYS A 130 18.85 9.20 -1.09
CA LYS A 130 19.66 8.34 -0.19
C LYS A 130 19.34 8.47 1.31
N CYS A 131 18.33 9.26 1.66
CA CYS A 131 17.92 9.52 3.04
C CYS A 131 16.70 8.70 3.45
N MET A 132 15.87 8.34 2.47
CA MET A 132 14.67 7.55 2.69
C MET A 132 14.55 6.44 1.65
N GLN A 133 14.10 5.27 2.12
CA GLN A 133 13.72 4.15 1.27
C GLN A 133 12.41 3.57 1.79
N ALA A 134 11.51 3.25 0.86
CA ALA A 134 10.32 2.47 1.15
C ALA A 134 10.35 1.16 0.40
N ASN A 135 9.97 0.08 1.09
CA ASN A 135 9.89 -1.26 0.54
C ASN A 135 8.47 -1.79 0.73
N ALA A 136 7.85 -2.27 -0.33
CA ALA A 136 6.67 -3.12 -0.24
C ALA A 136 7.08 -4.56 -0.52
N PHE A 137 6.63 -5.49 0.30
CA PHE A 137 6.83 -6.91 0.07
C PHE A 137 5.49 -7.62 -0.04
N ILE A 138 5.28 -8.26 -1.19
CA ILE A 138 4.10 -9.05 -1.53
C ILE A 138 4.56 -10.51 -1.66
N GLN A 139 4.13 -11.35 -0.74
CA GLN A 139 4.45 -12.78 -0.72
C GLN A 139 3.90 -13.50 -1.95
N ALA A 140 4.60 -14.54 -2.42
CA ALA A 140 4.19 -15.32 -3.59
C ALA A 140 2.79 -15.91 -3.44
N GLU A 141 2.40 -16.30 -2.22
CA GLU A 141 1.10 -16.89 -1.89
C GLU A 141 -0.09 -15.93 -2.06
N ILE A 142 0.17 -14.63 -2.23
CA ILE A 142 -0.88 -13.64 -2.54
C ILE A 142 -1.35 -13.76 -4.00
N PHE A 143 -0.48 -14.28 -4.87
CA PHE A 143 -0.76 -14.44 -6.29
C PHE A 143 -1.39 -15.80 -6.56
N GLN A 144 -2.38 -15.84 -7.46
CA GLN A 144 -2.96 -17.08 -7.98
C GLN A 144 -1.94 -17.87 -8.81
N GLU A 145 -1.03 -17.17 -9.47
CA GLU A 145 0.09 -17.71 -10.21
C GLU A 145 1.31 -16.85 -9.92
N PHE A 146 2.43 -17.45 -9.55
CA PHE A 146 3.69 -16.75 -9.40
C PHE A 146 4.83 -17.67 -9.82
N THR A 147 5.33 -17.44 -11.03
CA THR A 147 6.37 -18.27 -11.64
C THR A 147 7.57 -17.40 -11.96
N ILE A 148 8.75 -17.84 -11.52
CA ILE A 148 10.02 -17.25 -11.91
C ILE A 148 10.97 -18.34 -12.41
N LYS A 149 11.82 -17.99 -13.39
CA LYS A 149 12.81 -18.92 -13.98
C LYS A 149 14.24 -18.70 -13.49
N GLU A 150 14.47 -17.61 -12.79
CA GLU A 150 15.77 -17.20 -12.24
C GLU A 150 15.65 -17.01 -10.73
N ASP A 151 16.75 -17.08 -9.99
CA ASP A 151 16.75 -16.87 -8.53
C ASP A 151 16.33 -15.45 -8.14
N LEU A 152 16.60 -14.48 -9.01
CA LEU A 152 16.29 -13.07 -8.83
C LEU A 152 16.04 -12.43 -10.20
N VAL A 153 14.85 -11.86 -10.38
CA VAL A 153 14.50 -11.05 -11.54
C VAL A 153 14.34 -9.60 -11.10
N GLY A 154 15.21 -8.72 -11.58
CA GLY A 154 15.23 -7.30 -11.23
C GLY A 154 14.95 -6.40 -12.44
N PHE A 155 14.08 -5.40 -12.27
CA PHE A 155 13.83 -4.38 -13.29
C PHE A 155 13.29 -3.09 -12.66
N GLN A 156 13.48 -1.96 -13.32
CA GLN A 156 12.92 -0.67 -12.89
C GLN A 156 11.83 -0.21 -13.86
N VAL A 157 10.74 0.33 -13.32
CA VAL A 157 9.62 0.91 -14.12
C VAL A 157 9.20 2.25 -13.58
N ASN A 158 8.49 3.02 -14.42
CA ASN A 158 7.77 4.19 -13.94
C ASN A 158 6.54 3.74 -13.13
N LEU A 159 6.60 3.92 -11.81
CA LEU A 159 5.59 3.53 -10.84
C LEU A 159 4.26 4.27 -11.08
N THR A 160 4.31 5.55 -11.45
CA THR A 160 3.12 6.36 -11.74
C THR A 160 2.35 5.77 -12.93
N VAL A 161 3.06 5.47 -14.03
CA VAL A 161 2.46 4.81 -15.22
C VAL A 161 1.92 3.42 -14.89
N LEU A 162 2.66 2.64 -14.09
CA LEU A 162 2.19 1.34 -13.64
C LEU A 162 0.88 1.45 -12.85
N LEU A 163 0.80 2.41 -11.91
CA LEU A 163 -0.41 2.64 -11.14
C LEU A 163 -1.58 3.09 -12.00
N ASP A 164 -1.36 3.95 -12.99
CA ASP A 164 -2.41 4.36 -13.93
C ASP A 164 -2.95 3.14 -14.70
N CYS A 165 -2.06 2.25 -15.16
CA CYS A 165 -2.44 1.02 -15.86
C CYS A 165 -3.21 0.07 -14.93
N LEU A 166 -2.77 -0.11 -13.69
CA LEU A 166 -3.45 -0.94 -12.69
C LEU A 166 -4.84 -0.41 -12.29
N ASN A 167 -5.10 0.89 -12.51
CA ASN A 167 -6.38 1.53 -12.20
C ASN A 167 -7.15 1.95 -13.46
N ILE A 168 -6.88 1.34 -14.61
CA ILE A 168 -7.51 1.74 -15.89
C ILE A 168 -9.04 1.63 -15.90
N PHE A 169 -9.60 0.68 -15.13
CA PHE A 169 -11.04 0.52 -14.94
C PHE A 169 -11.61 1.35 -13.77
N GLY A 170 -10.84 2.33 -13.27
CA GLY A 170 -11.29 3.29 -12.26
C GLY A 170 -11.21 2.79 -10.82
N GLY A 171 -10.62 1.62 -10.56
CA GLY A 171 -10.35 1.12 -9.21
C GLY A 171 -11.61 0.93 -8.37
N SER A 172 -12.72 0.50 -9.01
CA SER A 172 -14.03 0.31 -8.37
C SER A 172 -13.92 -0.55 -7.11
N THR A 173 -14.53 -0.06 -6.02
CA THR A 173 -14.67 -0.80 -4.75
C THR A 173 -16.04 -1.46 -4.62
N VAL A 174 -16.81 -1.50 -5.71
CA VAL A 174 -18.14 -2.13 -5.72
C VAL A 174 -17.98 -3.63 -5.42
N PRO A 175 -18.70 -4.16 -4.41
CA PRO A 175 -18.64 -5.58 -4.09
C PRO A 175 -19.00 -6.45 -5.30
N GLY A 176 -18.16 -7.44 -5.59
CA GLY A 176 -18.37 -8.38 -6.70
C GLY A 176 -17.83 -7.93 -8.06
N VAL A 177 -17.27 -6.72 -8.18
CA VAL A 177 -16.51 -6.30 -9.35
C VAL A 177 -15.02 -6.29 -8.99
N SER A 178 -14.23 -7.11 -9.67
CA SER A 178 -12.77 -7.11 -9.55
C SER A 178 -12.14 -7.07 -10.94
N THR A 179 -11.00 -6.41 -11.02
CA THR A 179 -10.14 -6.43 -12.20
C THR A 179 -9.12 -7.55 -12.01
N ALA A 180 -9.18 -8.59 -12.83
CA ALA A 180 -8.12 -9.59 -12.89
C ALA A 180 -6.86 -8.99 -13.55
N LEU A 181 -5.69 -9.38 -13.08
CA LEU A 181 -4.38 -8.93 -13.55
C LEU A 181 -3.50 -10.12 -13.84
N ARG A 182 -2.82 -10.09 -14.98
CA ARG A 182 -1.67 -10.94 -15.28
C ARG A 182 -0.49 -10.07 -15.69
N MET A 183 0.64 -10.25 -15.01
CA MET A 183 1.90 -9.56 -15.30
C MET A 183 2.89 -10.56 -15.90
N CYS A 184 3.53 -10.15 -17.00
CA CYS A 184 4.49 -10.97 -17.72
C CYS A 184 5.74 -10.14 -18.05
N TYR A 185 6.92 -10.71 -17.79
CA TYR A 185 8.20 -10.07 -18.12
C TYR A 185 9.15 -11.10 -18.75
N LYS A 186 9.64 -10.79 -19.96
CA LYS A 186 10.50 -11.69 -20.76
C LYS A 186 11.97 -11.68 -20.33
N GLY A 187 12.37 -10.71 -19.52
CA GLY A 187 13.74 -10.54 -19.07
C GLY A 187 14.34 -9.25 -19.58
N TYR A 188 15.65 -9.11 -19.35
CA TYR A 188 16.40 -7.89 -19.60
C TYR A 188 16.18 -7.35 -21.03
N GLY A 189 15.89 -6.05 -21.14
CA GLY A 189 15.65 -5.36 -22.41
C GLY A 189 14.22 -5.45 -22.97
N TYR A 190 13.31 -6.22 -22.34
CA TYR A 190 11.91 -6.31 -22.75
C TYR A 190 10.99 -5.46 -21.85
N PRO A 191 9.81 -5.03 -22.33
CA PRO A 191 8.83 -4.32 -21.50
C PRO A 191 8.12 -5.27 -20.51
N LEU A 192 7.65 -4.72 -19.39
CA LEU A 192 6.67 -5.35 -18.53
C LEU A 192 5.31 -5.30 -19.23
N THR A 193 4.69 -6.46 -19.44
CA THR A 193 3.36 -6.54 -20.06
C THR A 193 2.31 -6.86 -19.00
N LEU A 194 1.26 -6.06 -18.95
CA LEU A 194 0.10 -6.27 -18.07
C LEU A 194 -1.11 -6.63 -18.93
N PHE A 195 -1.83 -7.66 -18.53
CA PHE A 195 -3.14 -8.01 -19.06
C PHE A 195 -4.15 -7.79 -17.94
N LEU A 196 -5.10 -6.87 -18.14
CA LEU A 196 -6.16 -6.58 -17.18
C LEU A 196 -7.50 -6.95 -17.78
N GLU A 197 -8.34 -7.64 -17.01
CA GLU A 197 -9.71 -8.00 -17.41
C GLU A 197 -10.73 -7.58 -16.36
N GLU A 198 -11.76 -6.85 -16.78
CA GLU A 198 -12.93 -6.55 -15.95
C GLU A 198 -14.21 -6.71 -16.78
N GLY A 199 -15.15 -7.55 -16.33
CA GLY A 199 -16.44 -7.73 -16.99
C GLY A 199 -16.34 -8.19 -18.45
N GLY A 200 -15.30 -8.95 -18.81
CA GLY A 200 -15.02 -9.41 -20.17
C GLY A 200 -14.33 -8.39 -21.09
N VAL A 201 -14.04 -7.18 -20.59
CA VAL A 201 -13.22 -6.19 -21.30
C VAL A 201 -11.77 -6.41 -20.93
N VAL A 202 -10.91 -6.60 -21.93
CA VAL A 202 -9.48 -6.85 -21.75
C VAL A 202 -8.67 -5.65 -22.21
N THR A 203 -7.70 -5.25 -21.39
CA THR A 203 -6.71 -4.20 -21.72
C THR A 203 -5.31 -4.76 -21.58
N VAL A 204 -4.46 -4.49 -22.57
CA VAL A 204 -3.04 -4.84 -22.55
C VAL A 204 -2.21 -3.57 -22.41
N CYS A 205 -1.33 -3.52 -21.42
CA CYS A 205 -0.39 -2.42 -21.21
C CYS A 205 1.04 -2.92 -21.37
N LYS A 206 1.88 -2.19 -22.10
CA LYS A 206 3.31 -2.48 -22.22
C LYS A 206 4.10 -1.31 -21.65
N ILE A 207 4.81 -1.56 -20.56
CA ILE A 207 5.58 -0.56 -19.83
C ILE A 207 7.06 -0.85 -20.04
N ASN A 208 7.79 0.12 -20.60
CA ASN A 208 9.23 -0.03 -20.80
C ASN A 208 9.95 -0.18 -19.46
N THR A 209 10.83 -1.17 -19.38
CA THR A 209 11.70 -1.37 -18.22
C THR A 209 13.03 -0.65 -18.40
N GLN A 210 13.67 -0.38 -17.27
CA GLN A 210 15.01 0.21 -17.17
C GLN A 210 15.89 -0.72 -16.34
N GLU A 211 17.20 -0.61 -16.53
CA GLU A 211 18.17 -1.27 -15.67
C GLU A 211 18.03 -0.72 -14.25
N PRO A 212 17.85 -1.58 -13.24
CA PRO A 212 17.63 -1.12 -11.87
C PRO A 212 18.92 -0.55 -11.29
N GLU A 213 18.84 0.65 -10.70
CA GLU A 213 19.90 1.14 -9.83
C GLU A 213 20.01 0.27 -8.57
N GLU A 214 21.23 0.06 -8.06
CA GLU A 214 21.41 -0.70 -6.81
C GLU A 214 20.82 0.11 -5.64
N PRO A 215 19.79 -0.44 -4.95
CA PRO A 215 19.20 0.26 -3.82
C PRO A 215 20.19 0.32 -2.67
N ILE A 216 20.08 1.36 -1.86
CA ILE A 216 20.91 1.53 -0.67
C ILE A 216 20.54 0.47 0.36
N ASP A 217 21.56 -0.24 0.83
CA ASP A 217 21.43 -1.07 2.01
C ASP A 217 21.66 -0.19 3.25
N PHE A 218 20.60 0.06 4.02
CA PHE A 218 20.70 0.77 5.30
C PHE A 218 21.33 -0.09 6.41
N GLU A 219 21.58 -1.38 6.14
CA GLU A 219 22.12 -2.37 7.07
C GLU A 219 21.35 -2.40 8.41
N PHE A 220 20.02 -2.23 8.35
CA PHE A 220 19.16 -2.21 9.53
C PHE A 220 18.92 -3.64 10.05
N CYS A 221 19.93 -4.20 10.71
CA CYS A 221 19.87 -5.55 11.26
C CYS A 221 19.04 -5.59 12.56
N SER A 222 18.25 -6.66 12.72
CA SER A 222 17.44 -6.90 13.93
C SER A 222 18.28 -6.96 15.21
N SER A 223 19.56 -7.34 15.12
CA SER A 223 20.51 -7.34 16.23
C SER A 223 20.90 -5.94 16.73
N ASN A 224 20.73 -4.90 15.91
CA ASN A 224 21.18 -3.54 16.20
C ASN A 224 20.04 -2.62 16.65
N VAL A 225 18.84 -3.16 16.81
CA VAL A 225 17.65 -2.42 17.27
C VAL A 225 17.80 -2.07 18.76
N THR A 226 17.84 -0.78 19.06
CA THR A 226 17.98 -0.26 20.43
C THR A 226 16.62 -0.14 21.12
N ASN A 227 15.64 0.40 20.40
CA ASN A 227 14.27 0.56 20.89
C ASN A 227 13.28 0.04 19.84
N LYS A 228 12.22 -0.62 20.30
CA LYS A 228 11.13 -1.17 19.49
C LYS A 228 9.80 -0.94 20.20
N VAL A 229 8.85 -0.33 19.50
CA VAL A 229 7.44 -0.31 19.90
C VAL A 229 6.56 -0.87 18.79
N ILE A 230 5.42 -1.45 19.16
CA ILE A 230 4.35 -1.85 18.23
C ILE A 230 3.06 -1.21 18.73
N LEU A 231 2.40 -0.49 17.84
CA LEU A 231 1.17 0.26 18.11
C LEU A 231 0.05 -0.17 17.16
N LEU A 232 -1.19 -0.01 17.61
CA LEU A 232 -2.34 0.01 16.71
C LEU A 232 -2.23 1.23 15.79
N SER A 233 -2.39 1.01 14.49
CA SER A 233 -2.18 2.07 13.49
C SER A 233 -3.17 3.23 13.65
N GLU A 234 -4.38 2.99 14.17
CA GLU A 234 -5.37 4.04 14.41
C GLU A 234 -4.85 5.16 15.32
N SER A 235 -4.14 4.80 16.39
CA SER A 235 -3.63 5.78 17.35
C SER A 235 -2.49 6.62 16.77
N LEU A 236 -1.70 6.05 15.86
CA LEU A 236 -0.68 6.82 15.13
C LEU A 236 -1.32 7.71 14.05
N LYS A 237 -2.43 7.29 13.43
CA LYS A 237 -3.18 8.13 12.46
C LYS A 237 -3.67 9.41 13.13
N GLU A 238 -4.24 9.29 14.32
CA GLU A 238 -4.70 10.44 15.12
C GLU A 238 -3.56 11.40 15.43
N ALA A 239 -2.40 10.88 15.88
CA ALA A 239 -1.23 11.72 16.10
C ALA A 239 -0.79 12.44 14.82
N PHE A 240 -0.64 11.75 13.69
CA PHE A 240 -0.25 12.39 12.43
C PHE A 240 -1.29 13.39 11.88
N SER A 241 -2.57 13.30 12.25
CA SER A 241 -3.57 14.31 11.92
C SER A 241 -3.51 15.56 12.82
N GLU A 242 -3.06 15.41 14.06
CA GLU A 242 -2.95 16.50 15.05
C GLU A 242 -1.58 17.20 15.00
N LEU A 243 -0.53 16.51 14.55
CA LEU A 243 0.81 17.06 14.45
C LEU A 243 0.88 18.19 13.41
N ASP A 244 1.70 19.20 13.70
CA ASP A 244 1.88 20.36 12.82
C ASP A 244 2.71 19.96 11.60
N MET A 245 2.03 19.75 10.47
CA MET A 245 2.66 19.39 9.19
C MET A 245 3.45 20.55 8.55
N THR A 246 3.43 21.75 9.15
CA THR A 246 4.31 22.87 8.77
C THR A 246 5.68 22.77 9.44
N SER A 247 5.84 21.92 10.46
CA SER A 247 7.13 21.69 11.09
C SER A 247 8.10 21.02 10.11
N GLU A 248 9.35 21.46 10.11
CA GLU A 248 10.41 20.89 9.27
C GLU A 248 10.84 19.51 9.77
N VAL A 249 10.64 19.22 11.06
CA VAL A 249 11.12 18.01 11.72
C VAL A 249 10.05 17.31 12.55
N LEU A 250 10.08 15.98 12.53
CA LEU A 250 9.44 15.14 13.52
C LEU A 250 10.51 14.62 14.49
N GLN A 251 10.38 14.96 15.77
CA GLN A 251 11.21 14.38 16.81
C GLN A 251 10.51 13.18 17.43
N ILE A 252 11.23 12.05 17.51
CA ILE A 252 10.76 10.82 18.13
C ILE A 252 11.62 10.55 19.36
N THR A 253 10.98 10.45 20.52
CA THR A 253 11.62 10.08 21.79
C THR A 253 11.16 8.70 22.20
N MET A 254 12.11 7.80 22.46
CA MET A 254 11.87 6.44 22.97
C MET A 254 12.69 6.25 24.24
N SER A 255 12.06 5.88 25.35
CA SER A 255 12.70 5.85 26.67
C SER A 255 12.09 4.78 27.59
N PRO A 256 12.88 4.08 28.43
CA PRO A 256 12.32 3.22 29.48
C PRO A 256 11.52 3.99 30.55
N ASN A 257 11.77 5.31 30.67
CA ASN A 257 11.12 6.21 31.62
C ASN A 257 10.14 7.14 30.90
N GLN A 258 9.22 7.78 31.64
CA GLN A 258 8.33 8.81 31.09
C GLN A 258 9.14 9.84 30.25
N PRO A 259 8.65 10.25 29.06
CA PRO A 259 7.31 10.00 28.52
C PRO A 259 7.12 8.67 27.76
N TYR A 260 8.05 7.73 27.87
CA TYR A 260 8.07 6.45 27.15
C TYR A 260 8.23 6.60 25.64
N PHE A 261 7.12 6.73 24.90
CA PHE A 261 7.16 6.99 23.46
C PHE A 261 6.46 8.32 23.18
N ARG A 262 7.19 9.29 22.62
CA ARG A 262 6.69 10.64 22.33
C ARG A 262 7.02 11.03 20.91
N LEU A 263 6.02 11.60 20.23
CA LEU A 263 6.17 12.30 18.96
C LEU A 263 6.12 13.81 19.22
N SER A 264 6.95 14.59 18.55
CA SER A 264 6.99 16.04 18.75
C SER A 264 7.25 16.79 17.46
N THR A 265 6.49 17.86 17.24
CA THR A 265 6.70 18.81 16.14
C THR A 265 6.90 20.21 16.70
N PHE A 266 7.70 21.00 16.00
CA PHE A 266 8.07 22.37 16.36
C PHE A 266 7.69 23.26 15.19
N GLY A 267 6.46 23.77 15.20
CA GLY A 267 5.91 24.57 14.11
C GLY A 267 5.68 26.02 14.53
N ASN A 268 5.20 26.82 13.58
CA ASN A 268 5.00 28.25 13.81
C ASN A 268 3.90 28.54 14.85
N SER A 269 2.98 27.60 15.04
CA SER A 269 1.88 27.70 16.02
C SER A 269 2.28 27.23 17.42
N GLY A 270 3.52 26.81 17.61
CA GLY A 270 4.05 26.27 18.86
C GLY A 270 4.48 24.81 18.74
N ASN A 271 4.88 24.25 19.88
CA ASN A 271 5.32 22.87 19.97
C ASN A 271 4.12 21.97 20.27
N ALA A 272 4.00 20.87 19.52
CA ALA A 272 3.02 19.82 19.81
C ALA A 272 3.76 18.57 20.29
N HIS A 273 3.23 17.92 21.32
CA HIS A 273 3.74 16.67 21.86
C HIS A 273 2.61 15.66 21.95
N TYR A 274 2.84 14.46 21.44
CA TYR A 274 1.90 13.35 21.52
C TYR A 274 2.57 12.18 22.24
N ASP A 275 2.04 11.83 23.41
CA ASP A 275 2.65 10.88 24.35
C ASP A 275 1.88 9.57 24.39
N TYR A 276 2.62 8.46 24.30
CA TYR A 276 2.10 7.11 24.40
C TYR A 276 2.67 6.44 25.65
N PRO A 277 1.84 6.30 26.71
CA PRO A 277 2.19 5.48 27.86
C PRO A 277 2.51 4.03 27.45
N LYS A 278 3.46 3.39 28.14
CA LYS A 278 3.84 2.00 27.86
C LYS A 278 2.71 0.98 28.13
N ASP A 279 1.73 1.38 28.95
CA ASP A 279 0.57 0.63 29.40
C ASP A 279 -0.72 1.08 28.70
N SER A 280 -0.61 1.88 27.64
CA SER A 280 -1.74 2.25 26.79
C SER A 280 -2.33 1.03 26.09
N ASP A 281 -3.66 0.96 25.96
CA ASP A 281 -4.35 -0.09 25.18
C ASP A 281 -3.91 -0.10 23.71
N MET A 282 -3.41 1.04 23.21
CA MET A 282 -2.89 1.18 21.85
C MET A 282 -1.48 0.58 21.68
N MET A 283 -0.79 0.25 22.77
CA MET A 283 0.58 -0.26 22.80
C MET A 283 0.58 -1.78 22.93
N GLU A 284 0.82 -2.49 21.82
CA GLU A 284 0.91 -3.95 21.84
C GLU A 284 2.27 -4.45 22.34
N LEU A 285 3.33 -3.70 22.03
CA LEU A 285 4.68 -4.07 22.44
C LEU A 285 5.48 -2.82 22.80
N PHE A 286 6.08 -2.84 23.98
CA PHE A 286 7.01 -1.82 24.42
C PHE A 286 8.35 -2.44 24.83
N LYS A 287 9.39 -2.28 23.99
CA LYS A 287 10.76 -2.73 24.24
C LYS A 287 11.73 -1.58 24.03
N CYS A 288 11.80 -0.67 25.00
CA CYS A 288 12.76 0.43 25.02
C CYS A 288 13.78 0.24 26.15
N THR A 289 15.06 0.15 25.80
CA THR A 289 16.15 -0.12 26.78
C THR A 289 16.99 1.10 27.08
N LYS A 290 17.05 2.06 26.15
CA LYS A 290 17.82 3.30 26.27
C LYS A 290 16.97 4.49 25.88
N THR A 291 17.10 5.60 26.61
CA THR A 291 16.52 6.87 26.19
C THR A 291 17.25 7.37 24.96
N GLN A 292 16.51 7.54 23.86
CA GLN A 292 17.00 8.05 22.60
C GLN A 292 15.99 9.04 22.04
N THR A 293 16.49 10.18 21.57
CA THR A 293 15.70 11.22 20.92
C THR A 293 16.35 11.52 19.59
N ASN A 294 15.65 11.21 18.50
CA ASN A 294 16.14 11.47 17.15
C ASN A 294 15.15 12.39 16.43
N ARG A 295 15.67 13.27 15.57
CA ARG A 295 14.87 14.14 14.70
C ARG A 295 14.93 13.59 13.28
N TYR A 296 13.86 13.77 12.52
CA TYR A 296 13.77 13.35 11.13
C TYR A 296 13.06 14.43 10.33
N LYS A 297 13.49 14.68 9.10
CA LYS A 297 12.82 15.65 8.23
C LYS A 297 11.38 15.23 7.96
N MET A 298 10.42 16.08 8.34
CA MET A 298 8.99 15.80 8.20
C MET A 298 8.61 15.59 6.74
N SER A 299 9.25 16.31 5.81
CA SER A 299 9.06 16.16 4.37
C SER A 299 9.39 14.75 3.86
N LEU A 300 10.39 14.10 4.47
CA LEU A 300 10.74 12.71 4.17
C LEU A 300 9.77 11.74 4.83
N LEU A 301 9.32 11.95 6.08
CA LEU A 301 8.41 10.99 6.73
C LEU A 301 6.96 11.08 6.26
N LYS A 302 6.52 12.23 5.72
CA LYS A 302 5.13 12.47 5.31
C LYS A 302 4.55 11.39 4.37
N PRO A 303 5.27 10.85 3.35
CA PRO A 303 4.76 9.76 2.52
C PRO A 303 4.40 8.48 3.29
N SER A 304 5.04 8.19 4.43
CA SER A 304 4.73 7.01 5.24
C SER A 304 3.30 6.98 5.77
N THR A 305 2.63 8.15 5.83
CA THR A 305 1.21 8.26 6.19
C THR A 305 0.29 7.49 5.22
N LYS A 306 0.70 7.29 3.95
CA LYS A 306 -0.03 6.46 2.99
C LYS A 306 -0.05 5.00 3.40
N ALA A 307 1.09 4.46 3.84
CA ALA A 307 1.19 3.12 4.39
C ALA A 307 0.46 3.01 5.73
N LEU A 308 0.59 4.03 6.59
CA LEU A 308 -0.14 4.10 7.84
C LEU A 308 -1.65 3.98 7.61
N ALA A 309 -2.21 4.72 6.65
CA ALA A 309 -3.64 4.71 6.32
C ALA A 309 -4.19 3.31 6.01
N LEU A 310 -3.40 2.48 5.32
CA LEU A 310 -3.77 1.11 4.94
C LEU A 310 -3.47 0.06 6.02
N SER A 311 -2.57 0.38 6.95
CA SER A 311 -2.13 -0.55 7.98
C SER A 311 -3.10 -0.66 9.16
N CYS A 312 -3.05 -1.81 9.84
CA CYS A 312 -3.71 -2.03 11.12
C CYS A 312 -2.75 -2.03 12.32
N LYS A 313 -1.47 -2.37 12.09
CA LYS A 313 -0.39 -2.26 13.09
C LYS A 313 0.83 -1.58 12.49
N VAL A 314 1.59 -0.90 13.35
CA VAL A 314 2.87 -0.28 13.00
C VAL A 314 3.93 -0.65 14.04
N SER A 315 5.08 -1.16 13.59
CA SER A 315 6.29 -1.27 14.41
C SER A 315 7.21 -0.10 14.12
N VAL A 316 7.59 0.61 15.19
CA VAL A 316 8.56 1.70 15.15
C VAL A 316 9.83 1.21 15.83
N ARG A 317 10.95 1.25 15.11
CA ARG A 317 12.25 0.78 15.59
C ARG A 317 13.31 1.85 15.35
N THR A 318 14.23 1.98 16.30
CA THR A 318 15.45 2.78 16.11
C THR A 318 16.69 1.96 16.42
N ASP A 319 17.76 2.18 15.65
CA ASP A 319 19.08 1.62 15.92
C ASP A 319 19.95 2.58 16.75
N SER A 320 21.17 2.16 17.07
CA SER A 320 22.13 2.97 17.84
C SER A 320 22.63 4.21 17.10
N ARG A 321 22.52 4.26 15.77
CA ARG A 321 22.89 5.40 14.93
C ARG A 321 21.75 6.42 14.82
N GLY A 322 20.55 6.03 15.24
CA GLY A 322 19.35 6.85 15.15
C GLY A 322 18.58 6.68 13.83
N PHE A 323 18.89 5.66 13.01
CA PHE A 323 18.06 5.32 11.87
C PHE A 323 16.68 4.86 12.33
N LEU A 324 15.66 5.32 11.64
CA LEU A 324 14.27 4.92 11.86
C LEU A 324 13.89 3.80 10.91
N SER A 325 13.21 2.80 11.45
CA SER A 325 12.46 1.81 10.67
C SER A 325 11.00 1.80 11.11
N LEU A 326 10.10 2.10 10.16
CA LEU A 326 8.65 1.99 10.32
C LEU A 326 8.16 0.81 9.50
N GLN A 327 7.66 -0.23 10.15
CA GLN A 327 7.10 -1.41 9.48
C GLN A 327 5.60 -1.45 9.69
N TYR A 328 4.85 -1.36 8.60
CA TYR A 328 3.40 -1.34 8.55
C TYR A 328 2.86 -2.71 8.16
N LEU A 329 1.98 -3.26 9.00
CA LEU A 329 1.23 -4.47 8.68
C LEU A 329 -0.06 -4.06 7.96
N VAL A 330 -0.13 -4.39 6.66
CA VAL A 330 -1.27 -4.11 5.80
C VAL A 330 -2.05 -5.40 5.58
N ARG A 331 -3.37 -5.34 5.74
CA ARG A 331 -4.26 -6.46 5.43
C ARG A 331 -5.01 -6.14 4.14
N ASN A 332 -4.92 -7.01 3.15
CA ASN A 332 -5.66 -6.83 1.89
C ASN A 332 -7.15 -7.22 2.05
N ASP A 333 -7.93 -7.02 0.99
CA ASP A 333 -9.37 -7.30 0.99
C ASP A 333 -9.68 -8.78 1.27
N ASP A 334 -8.75 -9.68 0.92
CA ASP A 334 -8.84 -11.13 1.12
C ASP A 334 -8.34 -11.58 2.52
N GLY A 335 -7.94 -10.64 3.37
CA GLY A 335 -7.47 -10.91 4.73
C GLY A 335 -6.00 -11.35 4.83
N GLN A 336 -5.28 -11.45 3.72
CA GLN A 336 -3.86 -11.77 3.66
C GLN A 336 -3.02 -10.58 4.15
N ILE A 337 -1.84 -10.89 4.67
CA ILE A 337 -0.96 -9.92 5.31
C ILE A 337 0.19 -9.55 4.37
N CYS A 338 0.40 -8.25 4.22
CA CYS A 338 1.52 -7.65 3.48
C CYS A 338 2.29 -6.71 4.41
N PHE A 339 3.54 -6.45 4.06
CA PHE A 339 4.38 -5.53 4.81
C PHE A 339 4.84 -4.37 3.93
N VAL A 340 4.76 -3.17 4.49
CA VAL A 340 5.39 -1.97 3.93
C VAL A 340 6.38 -1.46 4.95
N GLU A 341 7.63 -1.25 4.55
CA GLU A 341 8.69 -0.75 5.41
C GLU A 341 9.19 0.60 4.92
N TYR A 342 9.43 1.52 5.83
CA TYR A 342 10.12 2.78 5.59
C TYR A 342 11.38 2.83 6.43
N TYR A 343 12.50 3.18 5.79
CA TYR A 343 13.76 3.50 6.42
C TYR A 343 14.03 4.99 6.24
N CYS A 344 14.45 5.67 7.30
CA CYS A 344 14.79 7.10 7.26
C CYS A 344 16.04 7.38 8.10
N CYS A 345 16.99 8.12 7.54
CA CYS A 345 18.12 8.63 8.30
C CYS A 345 17.67 9.73 9.28
N PRO A 346 18.33 9.86 10.45
CA PRO A 346 18.12 11.00 11.32
C PRO A 346 18.57 12.30 10.65
N ASP A 347 18.03 13.41 11.14
CA ASP A 347 18.44 14.76 10.78
C ASP A 347 19.61 15.17 11.69
N GLU A 348 20.77 15.47 11.10
CA GLU A 348 22.03 15.69 11.83
C GLU A 348 22.19 17.13 12.38
N GLU A 349 21.18 17.99 12.24
CA GLU A 349 21.17 19.36 12.79
C GLU A 349 20.90 19.36 14.31
N VAL A 350 21.75 18.68 15.07
CA VAL A 350 21.84 18.80 16.52
C VAL A 350 23.12 19.56 16.84
N GLU A 351 23.06 20.90 16.77
CA GLU A 351 23.94 21.69 17.62
C GLU A 351 23.46 21.46 19.07
N GLU A 352 24.20 20.63 19.80
CA GLU A 352 24.07 20.54 21.25
C GLU A 352 24.51 21.89 21.84
N GLU A 353 23.54 22.74 22.25
CA GLU A 353 23.80 23.84 23.19
C GLU A 353 23.67 23.39 24.65
#